data_AF-A0A8J6EJE8-F1
#
_entry.id   AF-A0A8J6EJE8-F1
#
_cell.length_a   1.000
_cell.length_b   1.000
_cell.length_c   1.000
_cell.angle_alpha   90.00
_cell.angle_beta   90.00
_cell.angle_gamma   90.00
#
_symmetry.space_group_name_H-M   'P 1'
#
loop_
_entity.id
_entity.type
_entity.pdbx_description
1 polymer ?
#
loop_
_entity_poly.entity_id
_entity_poly.type
_entity_poly.pdbx_seq_one_letter_code
_entity_poly.pdbx_strand_id
1 'polypeptide(L)'
;MGRSLHLILSSLPPVMSFLGRGVSVGIFSRDDESCYQWLAGYLSTIRHVQSIYSVYVSEKSLVSFREDARRCSFAILYHTKKRGRINITDVTDSLYDEELKYLSSTKGKENVMVVIDDLEDEGDNRHRIRILQNQPSLQRLTSEVICFTLEDKKILTRNYPAPETEAKLRRIEKMIEEQAWRRKRPQKLIGWLILIVLGSIALWKLQNMLAPKE
;
A
#
# COMPACT_ATOMS: atom_id res chain seq x y z
N MET A 1 25.26 32.31 -40.43
CA MET A 1 24.70 32.94 -39.21
C MET A 1 23.30 33.39 -39.57
N GLY A 2 22.19 32.91 -39.03
CA GLY A 2 21.92 32.03 -37.91
C GLY A 2 20.49 32.37 -37.47
N ARG A 3 19.65 31.33 -37.30
CA ARG A 3 18.37 31.33 -36.57
C ARG A 3 17.21 32.06 -37.28
N SER A 4 15.96 31.67 -37.13
CA SER A 4 15.36 30.65 -36.27
C SER A 4 14.03 30.23 -36.88
N LEU A 5 13.78 28.93 -36.88
CA LEU A 5 12.50 28.29 -37.11
C LEU A 5 11.49 28.84 -36.08
N HIS A 6 10.72 29.84 -36.47
CA HIS A 6 9.68 30.43 -35.64
C HIS A 6 8.29 30.02 -36.12
N LEU A 7 8.07 28.71 -36.27
CA LEU A 7 6.74 28.16 -36.50
C LEU A 7 6.65 26.79 -35.81
N ILE A 8 5.52 26.61 -35.11
CA ILE A 8 5.03 25.38 -34.46
C ILE A 8 5.52 25.17 -33.01
N LEU A 9 4.91 25.88 -32.06
CA LEU A 9 4.72 25.36 -30.70
C LEU A 9 3.44 25.88 -30.03
N SER A 10 2.40 26.21 -30.82
CA SER A 10 1.09 26.67 -30.33
C SER A 10 0.02 25.56 -30.27
N SER A 11 0.40 24.28 -30.32
CA SER A 11 -0.56 23.17 -30.29
C SER A 11 -0.12 21.98 -29.42
N LEU A 12 0.65 22.23 -28.37
CA LEU A 12 0.76 21.23 -27.30
C LEU A 12 -0.51 21.31 -26.43
N PRO A 13 -1.26 20.21 -26.26
CA PRO A 13 -2.36 20.21 -25.31
C PRO A 13 -1.81 20.58 -23.92
N PRO A 14 -2.56 21.34 -23.12
CA PRO A 14 -2.17 21.59 -21.75
C PRO A 14 -1.89 20.24 -21.10
N VAL A 15 -0.71 20.11 -20.50
CA VAL A 15 -0.29 18.97 -19.69
C VAL A 15 -1.52 18.52 -18.93
N MET A 16 -2.08 17.36 -19.31
CA MET A 16 -3.27 16.83 -18.67
C MET A 16 -2.95 16.80 -17.18
N SER A 17 -3.62 17.65 -16.42
CA SER A 17 -3.67 17.55 -14.99
C SER A 17 -4.35 16.22 -14.71
N PHE A 18 -3.54 15.17 -14.61
CA PHE A 18 -3.96 13.88 -14.12
C PHE A 18 -4.35 14.09 -12.66
N LEU A 19 -5.61 14.47 -12.45
CA LEU A 19 -6.36 14.24 -11.22
C LEU A 19 -6.54 12.71 -11.05
N GLY A 20 -5.43 11.97 -11.07
CA GLY A 20 -5.41 10.60 -10.58
C GLY A 20 -5.63 10.69 -9.08
N ARG A 21 -6.75 10.12 -8.60
CA ARG A 21 -7.06 10.04 -7.16
C ARG A 21 -5.81 9.55 -6.44
N GLY A 22 -5.22 10.41 -5.60
CA GLY A 22 -4.06 10.04 -4.80
C GLY A 22 -4.44 8.92 -3.82
N VAL A 23 -3.43 8.38 -3.14
CA VAL A 23 -3.62 7.34 -2.14
C VAL A 23 -4.12 8.01 -0.87
N SER A 24 -5.28 7.58 -0.40
CA SER A 24 -5.74 7.85 0.96
C SER A 24 -5.26 6.73 1.88
N VAL A 25 -4.45 7.06 2.88
CA VAL A 25 -3.87 6.10 3.82
C VAL A 25 -4.62 6.18 5.15
N GLY A 26 -5.07 5.03 5.67
CA GLY A 26 -5.59 4.93 7.04
C GLY A 26 -4.57 4.23 7.94
N ILE A 27 -4.21 4.85 9.06
CA ILE A 27 -3.40 4.25 10.12
C ILE A 27 -4.37 3.80 11.22
N PHE A 28 -4.53 2.50 11.36
CA PHE A 28 -5.42 1.87 12.32
C PHE A 28 -4.61 1.40 13.52
N SER A 29 -4.90 1.91 14.71
CA SER A 29 -4.21 1.50 15.93
C SER A 29 -5.10 1.59 17.16
N ARG A 30 -4.87 0.72 18.15
CA ARG A 30 -5.41 0.87 19.50
C ARG A 30 -4.63 1.90 20.33
N ASP A 31 -3.48 2.36 19.85
CA ASP A 31 -2.59 3.28 20.55
C ASP A 31 -2.87 4.74 20.17
N ASP A 32 -2.39 5.66 21.02
CA ASP A 32 -2.53 7.09 20.78
C ASP A 32 -1.73 7.55 19.55
N GLU A 33 -2.24 8.56 18.85
CA GLU A 33 -1.63 9.09 17.63
C GLU A 33 -0.19 9.56 17.81
N SER A 34 0.17 10.05 19.01
CA SER A 34 1.56 10.42 19.34
C SER A 34 2.56 9.26 19.15
N CYS A 35 2.12 7.99 19.25
CA CYS A 35 3.00 6.83 19.08
C CYS A 35 3.50 6.68 17.63
N TYR A 36 2.66 7.05 16.66
CA TYR A 36 2.92 6.88 15.23
C TYR A 36 2.93 8.20 14.44
N GLN A 37 3.01 9.35 15.11
CA GLN A 37 3.12 10.64 14.46
C GLN A 37 4.32 10.72 13.49
N TRP A 38 5.42 10.03 13.82
CA TRP A 38 6.59 9.91 12.93
C TRP A 38 6.24 9.25 11.59
N LEU A 39 5.39 8.20 11.63
CA LEU A 39 4.98 7.47 10.44
C LEU A 39 4.02 8.32 9.61
N ALA A 40 3.06 8.98 10.25
CA ALA A 40 2.17 9.93 9.58
C ALA A 40 2.98 11.07 8.91
N GLY A 41 3.99 11.60 9.61
CA GLY A 41 4.92 12.59 9.09
C GLY A 41 5.67 12.09 7.85
N TYR A 42 6.26 10.89 7.91
CA TYR A 42 6.94 10.29 6.75
C TYR A 42 5.97 10.04 5.58
N LEU A 43 4.78 9.50 5.83
CA LEU A 43 3.78 9.26 4.78
C LEU A 43 3.37 10.55 4.07
N SER A 44 3.34 11.68 4.78
CA SER A 44 2.98 12.97 4.21
C SER A 44 4.02 13.51 3.21
N THR A 45 5.27 13.00 3.25
CA THR A 45 6.31 13.38 2.30
C THR A 45 6.22 12.59 0.99
N ILE A 46 5.43 11.51 0.95
CA ILE A 46 5.29 10.67 -0.24
C ILE A 46 4.34 11.34 -1.24
N ARG A 47 4.86 11.65 -2.44
CA ARG A 47 4.15 12.39 -3.51
C ARG A 47 2.74 11.86 -3.82
N HIS A 48 2.55 10.54 -3.71
CA HIS A 48 1.30 9.88 -4.07
C HIS A 48 0.27 9.85 -2.94
N VAL A 49 0.64 10.19 -1.71
CA VAL A 49 -0.28 10.26 -0.57
C VAL A 49 -1.05 11.58 -0.62
N GLN A 50 -2.37 11.50 -0.64
CA GLN A 50 -3.26 12.67 -0.68
C GLN A 50 -3.89 12.99 0.67
N SER A 51 -4.17 11.97 1.47
CA SER A 51 -4.78 12.12 2.79
C SER A 51 -4.32 11.00 3.70
N ILE A 52 -4.16 11.33 4.99
CA ILE A 52 -3.82 10.39 6.05
C ILE A 52 -4.94 10.48 7.09
N TYR A 53 -5.46 9.34 7.51
CA TYR A 53 -6.49 9.22 8.53
C TYR A 53 -5.94 8.40 9.69
N SER A 54 -5.87 9.01 10.87
CA SER A 54 -5.56 8.32 12.12
C SER A 54 -6.88 7.75 12.67
N VAL A 55 -6.94 6.43 12.84
CA VAL A 55 -8.16 5.71 13.21
C VAL A 55 -7.90 4.91 14.48
N TYR A 56 -8.57 5.31 15.55
CA TYR A 56 -8.55 4.56 16.80
C TYR A 56 -9.38 3.29 16.68
N VAL A 57 -8.74 2.14 16.88
CA VAL A 57 -9.41 0.83 16.93
C VAL A 57 -9.91 0.63 18.35
N SER A 58 -11.22 0.66 18.54
CA SER A 58 -11.85 0.31 19.81
C SER A 58 -12.36 -1.12 19.78
N GLU A 59 -12.30 -1.81 20.92
CA GLU A 59 -12.84 -3.17 21.07
C GLU A 59 -14.37 -3.23 20.90
N LYS A 60 -15.07 -2.10 21.09
CA LYS A 60 -16.53 -2.06 21.23
C LYS A 60 -17.29 -1.62 19.97
N SER A 61 -16.61 -1.17 18.91
CA SER A 61 -17.28 -0.60 17.75
C SER A 61 -16.67 -1.02 16.43
N LEU A 62 -17.01 -2.25 16.01
CA LEU A 62 -16.74 -2.70 14.65
C LEU A 62 -17.47 -1.86 13.60
N VAL A 63 -18.63 -1.27 13.92
CA VAL A 63 -19.38 -0.44 12.97
C VAL A 63 -18.58 0.80 12.58
N SER A 64 -18.11 1.58 13.56
CA SER A 64 -17.29 2.78 13.26
C SER A 64 -15.96 2.42 12.60
N PHE A 65 -15.31 1.33 13.03
CA PHE A 65 -14.11 0.82 12.37
C PHE A 65 -14.33 0.55 10.88
N ARG A 66 -15.46 -0.09 10.53
CA ARG A 66 -15.81 -0.42 9.14
C ARG A 66 -16.06 0.82 8.28
N GLU A 67 -16.65 1.86 8.86
CA GLU A 67 -16.85 3.15 8.20
C GLU A 67 -15.53 3.87 7.95
N ASP A 68 -14.65 3.91 8.95
CA ASP A 68 -13.33 4.52 8.81
C ASP A 68 -12.46 3.79 7.80
N ALA A 69 -12.50 2.46 7.81
CA ALA A 69 -11.86 1.62 6.81
C ALA A 69 -12.34 1.92 5.38
N ARG A 70 -13.58 2.41 5.16
CA ARG A 70 -14.04 2.78 3.81
C ARG A 70 -13.46 4.10 3.30
N ARG A 71 -12.99 4.98 4.19
CA ARG A 71 -12.49 6.33 3.84
C ARG A 71 -11.10 6.29 3.21
N CYS A 72 -10.28 5.31 3.57
CA CYS A 72 -8.96 5.12 2.98
C CYS A 72 -9.00 4.19 1.76
N SER A 73 -7.90 4.10 1.03
CA SER A 73 -7.69 3.19 -0.10
C SER A 73 -6.46 2.29 0.11
N PHE A 74 -5.63 2.63 1.09
CA PHE A 74 -4.54 1.82 1.61
C PHE A 74 -4.62 1.83 3.13
N ALA A 75 -4.42 0.67 3.77
CA ALA A 75 -4.54 0.52 5.21
C ALA A 75 -3.21 0.07 5.82
N ILE A 76 -2.81 0.75 6.90
CA ILE A 76 -1.69 0.38 7.74
C ILE A 76 -2.26 0.05 9.11
N LEU A 77 -2.13 -1.21 9.53
CA LEU A 77 -2.40 -1.60 10.91
C LEU A 77 -1.12 -1.37 11.73
N TYR A 78 -1.16 -0.43 12.66
CA TYR A 78 -0.01 -0.06 13.49
C TYR A 78 -0.16 -0.62 14.91
N HIS A 79 0.89 -1.27 15.40
CA HIS A 79 0.99 -1.78 16.76
C HIS A 79 2.35 -1.46 17.37
N THR A 80 2.40 -0.90 18.58
CA THR A 80 3.65 -0.71 19.32
C THR A 80 3.84 -1.78 20.39
N LYS A 81 5.08 -2.28 20.55
CA LYS A 81 5.47 -3.16 21.66
C LYS A 81 5.37 -2.46 23.03
N LYS A 82 5.32 -1.13 23.10
CA LYS A 82 5.14 -0.41 24.38
C LYS A 82 3.84 -0.76 25.10
N ARG A 83 2.83 -1.26 24.37
CA ARG A 83 1.58 -1.77 24.94
C ARG A 83 1.71 -3.18 25.54
N GLY A 84 2.91 -3.77 25.50
CA GLY A 84 3.20 -5.10 26.00
C GLY A 84 3.38 -6.12 24.89
N ARG A 85 2.52 -7.14 24.85
CA ARG A 85 2.67 -8.28 23.94
C ARG A 85 2.35 -7.90 22.49
N ILE A 86 3.01 -8.59 21.55
CA ILE A 86 2.74 -8.48 20.12
C ILE A 86 1.70 -9.55 19.77
N ASN A 87 0.49 -9.42 20.31
CA ASN A 87 -0.63 -10.33 20.06
C ASN A 87 -1.54 -9.70 19.01
N ILE A 88 -1.13 -9.70 17.74
CA ILE A 88 -1.89 -9.06 16.67
C ILE A 88 -2.96 -10.02 16.16
N THR A 89 -2.56 -11.26 15.82
CA THR A 89 -3.44 -12.35 15.35
C THR A 89 -3.02 -13.72 15.89
N ASP A 90 -3.87 -14.74 15.69
CA ASP A 90 -3.58 -16.18 15.89
C ASP A 90 -3.11 -16.61 17.29
N VAL A 91 -3.30 -15.76 18.29
CA VAL A 91 -2.93 -16.04 19.68
C VAL A 91 -4.11 -15.73 20.60
N THR A 92 -4.09 -16.27 21.82
CA THR A 92 -5.14 -15.92 22.79
C THR A 92 -5.15 -14.40 23.03
N ASP A 93 -6.35 -13.83 23.00
CA ASP A 93 -6.61 -12.40 23.13
C ASP A 93 -5.93 -11.53 22.04
N SER A 94 -5.85 -12.05 20.81
CA SER A 94 -5.47 -11.27 19.62
C SER A 94 -6.20 -9.92 19.58
N LEU A 95 -5.46 -8.86 19.30
CA LEU A 95 -6.00 -7.51 19.29
C LEU A 95 -6.69 -7.12 17.97
N TYR A 96 -6.39 -7.80 16.87
CA TYR A 96 -6.78 -7.32 15.54
C TYR A 96 -7.27 -8.41 14.58
N ASP A 97 -7.68 -9.58 15.07
CA ASP A 97 -8.11 -10.69 14.20
C ASP A 97 -9.25 -10.28 13.26
N GLU A 98 -10.28 -9.62 13.78
CA GLU A 98 -11.45 -9.23 12.98
C GLU A 98 -11.19 -7.98 12.15
N GLU A 99 -10.46 -7.01 12.69
CA GLU A 99 -10.07 -5.78 12.01
C GLU A 99 -9.19 -6.09 10.80
N LEU A 100 -8.17 -6.95 10.96
CA LEU A 100 -7.25 -7.28 9.88
C LEU A 100 -7.93 -8.09 8.78
N LYS A 101 -8.82 -9.03 9.14
CA LYS A 101 -9.66 -9.75 8.17
C LYS A 101 -10.57 -8.78 7.40
N TYR A 102 -11.18 -7.82 8.09
CA TYR A 102 -12.04 -6.83 7.44
C TYR A 102 -11.24 -5.91 6.49
N LEU A 103 -10.08 -5.40 6.92
CA LEU A 103 -9.22 -4.58 6.06
C LEU A 103 -8.79 -5.35 4.81
N SER A 104 -8.32 -6.59 4.98
CA SER A 104 -7.88 -7.43 3.87
C SER A 104 -9.01 -7.74 2.88
N SER A 105 -10.18 -8.14 3.38
CA SER A 105 -11.34 -8.44 2.54
C SER A 105 -11.89 -7.22 1.79
N THR A 106 -11.84 -6.03 2.39
CA THR A 106 -12.42 -4.81 1.79
C THR A 106 -11.45 -4.04 0.89
N LYS A 107 -10.14 -4.10 1.17
CA LYS A 107 -9.10 -3.40 0.41
C LYS A 107 -8.36 -4.29 -0.58
N GLY A 108 -8.37 -5.61 -0.36
CA GLY A 108 -7.41 -6.52 -0.96
C GLY A 108 -6.12 -6.54 -0.14
N LYS A 109 -5.55 -7.73 0.05
CA LYS A 109 -4.29 -7.98 0.76
C LYS A 109 -3.16 -7.05 0.31
N GLU A 110 -3.09 -6.77 -0.99
CA GLU A 110 -2.08 -5.93 -1.63
C GLU A 110 -2.12 -4.44 -1.21
N ASN A 111 -3.20 -4.02 -0.55
CA ASN A 111 -3.41 -2.66 -0.06
C ASN A 111 -3.48 -2.60 1.48
N VAL A 112 -3.02 -3.66 2.15
CA VAL A 112 -2.94 -3.75 3.62
C VAL A 112 -1.51 -4.08 4.04
N MET A 113 -1.00 -3.33 5.00
CA MET A 113 0.32 -3.50 5.61
C MET A 113 0.18 -3.52 7.14
N VAL A 114 1.05 -4.27 7.82
CA VAL A 114 1.22 -4.16 9.28
C VAL A 114 2.55 -3.50 9.60
N VAL A 115 2.51 -2.50 10.48
CA VAL A 115 3.70 -1.89 11.08
C VAL A 115 3.74 -2.27 12.55
N ILE A 116 4.85 -2.88 12.96
CA ILE A 116 5.11 -3.27 14.35
C ILE A 116 6.28 -2.44 14.84
N ASP A 117 6.05 -1.60 15.84
CA ASP A 117 6.98 -0.57 16.28
C ASP A 117 7.51 -0.81 17.70
N ASP A 118 8.56 -0.07 18.06
CA ASP A 118 9.26 -0.09 19.34
C ASP A 118 9.77 -1.50 19.75
N LEU A 119 10.21 -2.29 18.77
CA LEU A 119 10.87 -3.56 19.02
C LEU A 119 12.26 -3.35 19.62
N GLU A 120 12.74 -4.36 20.35
CA GLU A 120 14.14 -4.39 20.80
C GLU A 120 15.06 -4.61 19.60
N ASP A 121 16.32 -4.19 19.72
CA ASP A 121 17.29 -4.47 18.67
C ASP A 121 17.85 -5.88 18.83
N GLU A 122 17.17 -6.85 18.24
CA GLU A 122 17.68 -8.21 18.06
C GLU A 122 17.98 -8.50 16.58
N GLY A 123 18.16 -7.47 15.74
CA GLY A 123 18.29 -7.60 14.29
C GLY A 123 16.95 -7.79 13.56
N ASP A 124 16.68 -6.92 12.58
CA ASP A 124 15.37 -6.73 11.91
C ASP A 124 14.68 -8.03 11.48
N ASN A 125 15.43 -8.93 10.86
CA ASN A 125 14.88 -10.16 10.31
C ASN A 125 14.41 -11.16 11.38
N ARG A 126 15.02 -11.20 12.56
CA ARG A 126 14.69 -12.22 13.58
C ARG A 126 13.31 -11.98 14.18
N HIS A 127 12.98 -10.74 14.53
CA HIS A 127 11.64 -10.40 15.03
C HIS A 127 10.57 -10.70 14.00
N ARG A 128 10.78 -10.24 12.76
CA ARG A 128 9.82 -10.46 11.68
C ARG A 128 9.57 -11.94 11.42
N ILE A 129 10.63 -12.76 11.35
CA ILE A 129 10.50 -14.22 11.16
C ILE A 129 9.70 -14.84 12.30
N ARG A 130 10.04 -14.55 13.56
CA ARG A 130 9.36 -15.12 14.73
C ARG A 130 7.89 -14.71 14.80
N ILE A 131 7.58 -13.44 14.49
CA ILE A 131 6.19 -12.94 14.48
C ILE A 131 5.39 -13.68 13.41
N LEU A 132 5.91 -13.77 12.18
CA LEU A 132 5.22 -14.43 11.08
C LEU A 132 5.05 -15.94 11.30
N GLN A 133 6.01 -16.60 11.97
CA GLN A 133 5.90 -18.02 12.34
C GLN A 133 4.79 -18.27 13.36
N ASN A 134 4.63 -17.39 14.34
CA ASN A 134 3.61 -17.53 15.38
C ASN A 134 2.24 -16.99 14.97
N GLN A 135 2.19 -16.08 14.00
CA GLN A 135 0.99 -15.35 13.58
C GLN A 135 0.82 -15.41 12.05
N PRO A 136 0.58 -16.61 11.48
CA PRO A 136 0.55 -16.83 10.04
C PRO A 136 -0.57 -16.07 9.31
N SER A 137 -1.63 -15.64 10.02
CA SER A 137 -2.68 -14.80 9.44
C SER A 137 -2.17 -13.45 8.99
N LEU A 138 -1.11 -12.90 9.59
CA LEU A 138 -0.45 -11.68 9.11
C LEU A 138 0.00 -11.83 7.66
N GLN A 139 0.69 -12.93 7.34
CA GLN A 139 1.19 -13.20 6.00
C GLN A 139 0.06 -13.51 4.99
N ARG A 140 -1.05 -14.06 5.46
CA ARG A 140 -2.23 -14.36 4.63
C ARG A 140 -3.04 -13.11 4.30
N LEU A 141 -3.20 -12.21 5.27
CA LEU A 141 -4.12 -11.08 5.18
C LEU A 141 -3.45 -9.77 4.75
N THR A 142 -2.12 -9.67 4.84
CA THR A 142 -1.38 -8.45 4.46
C THR A 142 -0.28 -8.74 3.45
N SER A 143 0.06 -7.73 2.66
CA SER A 143 1.13 -7.87 1.67
C SER A 143 2.52 -7.65 2.27
N GLU A 144 2.63 -6.96 3.41
CA GLU A 144 3.89 -6.77 4.08
C GLU A 144 3.71 -6.55 5.59
N VAL A 145 4.69 -7.03 6.36
CA VAL A 145 4.86 -6.75 7.78
C VAL A 145 6.23 -6.10 7.97
N ILE A 146 6.22 -4.84 8.41
CA ILE A 146 7.43 -4.05 8.63
C ILE A 146 7.63 -3.86 10.12
N CYS A 147 8.83 -4.19 10.59
CA CYS A 147 9.23 -4.14 11.99
C CYS A 147 10.17 -2.95 12.19
N PHE A 148 9.87 -2.08 13.16
CA PHE A 148 10.73 -0.97 13.56
C PHE A 148 11.24 -1.19 14.98
N THR A 149 12.54 -1.02 15.16
CA THR A 149 13.19 -1.08 16.47
C THR A 149 13.27 0.32 17.09
N LEU A 150 13.61 0.37 18.38
CA LEU A 150 13.92 1.64 19.05
C LEU A 150 15.09 2.40 18.37
N GLU A 151 16.01 1.68 17.72
CA GLU A 151 17.13 2.30 17.02
C GLU A 151 16.71 2.96 15.72
N ASP A 152 15.84 2.31 14.94
CA ASP A 152 15.29 2.89 13.72
C ASP A 152 14.69 4.28 14.00
N LYS A 153 13.92 4.42 15.08
CA LYS A 153 13.27 5.69 15.45
C LYS A 153 14.25 6.77 15.89
N LYS A 154 15.29 6.42 16.64
CA LYS A 154 16.35 7.39 17.01
C LYS A 154 17.01 7.95 15.75
N ILE A 155 17.15 7.11 14.73
CA ILE A 155 17.85 7.45 13.50
C ILE A 155 16.96 8.27 12.54
N LEU A 156 15.63 8.10 12.58
CA LEU A 156 14.68 8.97 11.86
C LEU A 156 14.74 10.44 12.27
N THR A 157 15.23 10.74 13.49
CA THR A 157 15.45 12.12 13.94
C THR A 157 16.77 12.74 13.43
N ARG A 158 17.60 11.98 12.72
CA ARG A 158 18.85 12.45 12.08
C ARG A 158 18.60 12.72 10.59
N ASN A 159 19.38 13.64 10.01
CA ASN A 159 19.25 14.03 8.59
C ASN A 159 19.45 12.87 7.58
N TYR A 160 20.02 11.74 8.01
CA TYR A 160 20.25 10.56 7.17
C TYR A 160 19.90 9.29 7.94
N PRO A 161 18.83 8.58 7.57
CA PRO A 161 18.51 7.30 8.21
C PRO A 161 19.58 6.25 7.87
N ALA A 162 19.72 5.24 8.73
CA ALA A 162 20.59 4.10 8.45
C ALA A 162 20.06 3.33 7.24
N PRO A 163 20.92 2.65 6.45
CA PRO A 163 20.50 1.96 5.23
C PRO A 163 19.36 0.95 5.44
N GLU A 164 19.33 0.27 6.60
CA GLU A 164 18.28 -0.69 6.94
C GLU A 164 16.93 0.00 7.20
N THR A 165 16.94 1.09 7.97
CA THR A 165 15.77 1.93 8.21
C THR A 165 15.26 2.52 6.90
N GLU A 166 16.16 3.02 6.05
CA GLU A 166 15.80 3.54 4.72
C GLU A 166 15.17 2.45 3.84
N ALA A 167 15.67 1.21 3.88
CA ALA A 167 15.09 0.10 3.16
C ALA A 167 13.67 -0.26 3.65
N LYS A 168 13.37 -0.08 4.94
CA LYS A 168 12.00 -0.23 5.48
C LYS A 168 11.08 0.88 4.96
N LEU A 169 11.54 2.12 5.01
CA LEU A 169 10.81 3.28 4.50
C LEU A 169 10.51 3.17 3.00
N ARG A 170 11.51 2.78 2.19
CA ARG A 170 11.35 2.53 0.74
C ARG A 170 10.35 1.41 0.45
N ARG A 171 10.23 0.39 1.30
CA ARG A 171 9.19 -0.64 1.17
C ARG A 171 7.79 -0.04 1.35
N ILE A 172 7.61 0.86 2.32
CA ILE A 172 6.34 1.59 2.51
C ILE A 172 6.01 2.41 1.27
N GLU A 173 6.96 3.24 0.82
CA GLU A 173 6.79 4.10 -0.35
C GLU A 173 6.43 3.29 -1.60
N LYS A 174 7.19 2.23 -1.90
CA LYS A 174 6.94 1.34 -3.03
C LYS A 174 5.51 0.78 -3.03
N MET A 175 5.01 0.31 -1.88
CA MET A 175 3.65 -0.24 -1.82
C MET A 175 2.58 0.82 -2.10
N ILE A 176 2.77 2.04 -1.62
CA ILE A 176 1.86 3.17 -1.88
C ILE A 176 1.92 3.57 -3.35
N GLU A 177 3.11 3.62 -3.94
CA GLU A 177 3.29 3.89 -5.37
C GLU A 177 2.61 2.84 -6.25
N GLU A 178 2.78 1.56 -5.93
CA GLU A 178 2.12 0.47 -6.63
C GLU A 178 0.59 0.59 -6.56
N GLN A 179 0.06 0.95 -5.39
CA GLN A 179 -1.37 1.19 -5.24
C GLN A 179 -1.84 2.38 -6.09
N ALA A 180 -1.10 3.49 -6.07
CA ALA A 180 -1.38 4.66 -6.90
C ALA A 180 -1.37 4.31 -8.39
N TRP A 181 -0.40 3.50 -8.82
CA TRP A 181 -0.28 3.01 -10.19
C TRP A 181 -1.46 2.14 -10.59
N ARG A 182 -1.85 1.15 -9.75
CA ARG A 182 -3.01 0.28 -10.00
C ARG A 182 -4.29 1.09 -10.20
N ARG A 183 -4.47 2.17 -9.43
CA ARG A 183 -5.64 3.06 -9.53
C ARG A 183 -5.67 3.93 -10.78
N LYS A 184 -4.50 4.28 -11.33
CA LYS A 184 -4.39 5.05 -12.57
C LYS A 184 -4.60 4.20 -13.83
N ARG A 185 -4.48 2.86 -13.72
CA ARG A 185 -4.61 1.96 -14.88
C ARG A 185 -6.03 2.04 -15.44
N PRO A 186 -6.24 2.54 -16.67
CA PRO A 186 -7.57 2.60 -17.25
C PRO A 186 -8.04 1.16 -17.52
N GLN A 187 -9.11 0.73 -16.84
CA GLN A 187 -9.77 -0.57 -17.10
C GLN A 187 -10.16 -0.74 -18.58
N LYS A 188 -10.36 0.37 -19.31
CA LYS A 188 -10.66 0.38 -20.74
C LYS A 188 -9.54 -0.20 -21.62
N LEU A 189 -8.25 -0.08 -21.23
CA LEU A 189 -7.15 -0.62 -22.05
C LEU A 189 -7.16 -2.15 -22.08
N ILE A 190 -7.55 -2.79 -20.97
CA ILE A 190 -7.67 -4.25 -20.88
C ILE A 190 -8.84 -4.73 -21.74
N GLY A 191 -10.00 -4.04 -21.68
CA GLY A 191 -11.12 -4.34 -22.56
C GLY A 191 -10.77 -4.18 -24.05
N TRP A 192 -10.00 -3.15 -24.40
CA TRP A 192 -9.57 -2.91 -25.78
C TRP A 192 -8.55 -3.96 -26.27
N LEU A 193 -7.60 -4.36 -25.44
CA LEU A 193 -6.66 -5.46 -25.74
C LEU A 193 -7.37 -6.80 -25.90
N ILE A 194 -8.36 -7.11 -25.05
CA ILE A 194 -9.19 -8.33 -25.18
C ILE A 194 -9.96 -8.31 -26.50
N LEU A 195 -10.54 -7.18 -26.89
CA LEU A 195 -11.25 -7.05 -28.17
C LEU A 195 -10.32 -7.24 -29.38
N ILE A 196 -9.09 -6.73 -29.32
CA ILE A 196 -8.08 -6.95 -30.37
C ILE A 196 -7.73 -8.44 -30.48
N VAL A 197 -7.42 -9.09 -29.36
CA VAL A 197 -7.05 -10.51 -29.35
C VAL A 197 -8.21 -11.39 -29.85
N LEU A 198 -9.44 -11.15 -29.39
CA LEU A 198 -10.63 -11.87 -29.86
C LEU A 198 -10.91 -11.61 -31.35
N GLY A 199 -10.73 -10.37 -31.82
CA GLY A 199 -10.86 -10.01 -33.23
C GLY A 199 -9.84 -10.73 -34.11
N SER A 200 -8.57 -10.79 -33.69
CA SER A 200 -7.52 -11.52 -34.40
C SER A 200 -7.79 -13.03 -34.46
N ILE A 201 -8.29 -13.64 -33.38
CA ILE A 201 -8.68 -15.06 -33.35
C ILE A 201 -9.85 -15.32 -34.31
N ALA A 202 -10.87 -14.45 -34.33
CA ALA A 202 -12.02 -14.60 -35.22
C ALA A 202 -11.61 -14.48 -36.70
N LEU A 203 -10.73 -13.53 -37.02
CA LEU A 203 -10.23 -13.33 -38.39
C LEU A 203 -9.41 -14.53 -38.88
N TRP A 204 -8.53 -15.07 -38.03
CA TRP A 204 -7.76 -16.29 -38.34
C TRP A 204 -8.68 -17.49 -38.59
N LYS A 205 -9.74 -17.64 -37.77
CA LYS A 205 -10.71 -18.72 -37.92
C LYS A 205 -11.50 -18.60 -39.23
N LEU A 206 -11.84 -17.37 -39.64
CA LEU A 206 -12.51 -17.09 -40.92
C LEU A 206 -11.61 -17.42 -42.12
N GLN A 207 -10.33 -17.04 -42.06
CA GLN A 207 -9.35 -17.34 -43.11
C GLN A 207 -9.14 -18.85 -43.27
N ASN A 208 -9.08 -19.61 -42.17
CA ASN A 208 -8.97 -21.07 -42.22
C ASN A 208 -10.26 -21.77 -42.69
N MET A 209 -11.44 -21.16 -42.52
CA MET A 209 -12.69 -21.68 -43.05
C MET A 209 -12.88 -21.42 -44.55
N LEU A 210 -12.26 -20.36 -45.06
CA LEU A 210 -12.31 -19.98 -46.48
C LEU A 210 -11.16 -20.59 -47.31
N ALA A 211 -10.19 -21.24 -46.65
CA ALA A 211 -9.16 -21.99 -47.35
C ALA A 211 -9.79 -23.24 -48.01
N PRO A 212 -9.62 -23.44 -49.34
CA PRO A 212 -10.13 -24.63 -50.01
C PRO A 212 -9.46 -25.87 -49.42
N LYS A 213 -10.27 -26.89 -49.09
CA LYS A 213 -9.77 -28.20 -48.69
C LYS A 213 -9.27 -28.90 -49.95
N GLU A 214 -7.95 -29.05 -50.05
CA GLU A 214 -7.33 -30.02 -50.95
C GLU A 214 -7.66 -31.45 -50.51
#